data_AF-A0A0M9EG84-F1
#
_entry.id   AF-A0A0M9EG84-F1
#
_cell.length_a   1.000
_cell.length_b   1.000
_cell.length_c   1.000
_cell.angle_alpha   90.00
_cell.angle_beta   90.00
_cell.angle_gamma   90.00
#
_symmetry.space_group_name_H-M   'P 1'
#
loop_
_entity.id
_entity.type
_entity.pdbx_description
1 polymer ?
#
loop_
_entity_poly.entity_id
_entity_poly.type
_entity_poly.pdbx_seq_one_letter_code
_entity_poly.pdbx_strand_id
1 'polypeptide(L)'
;MGFVDLRLRHLFHHFLKGNGRIRIASDSGQRVPHIRADEVGCGHASAHLVIPTDAALGTRVALERGAQVPLKRTHIVARDTQPQGVHHADQFFGLGVAAAGGWQKLCHRLAVTFGIHQIAAGFNLGKHWADSGQKCCNNNAFHVSSLVVIFGALACAPAYGNPLPKPLQGADFVAFNEDQAKIGQLLFFDPILSGNRNIACATCHHPELGSGDGLSLGIGEGGEGLGRDRTPGQGAAKIVKRIPRNAPALWNLGAREIDVLFHDGRLSVSRIYDNGFDSPAQEWLPEGLDSILAAQALFPMTAEFEMAGNPKENQIAGAVYDRIDNVWPIVAKRVRVIPEYADMFVAAFDDVDQALDIDITHIANALAAFETQEFTSFDSPFDAYLNGDQSALNADQQAGLELFYGKADCSSCHSGQLLSDQKFHALMLPHFGPGKTRQWDPIVRDVGRMGASDRLDDAYKFRTPALRNVALTAPYGHNGAYADLEAIVRHHLNPRAAFEAWNADHAVLPEVPWLAKADFLAFQDTRERARLSARTDIETIELTDHEVTKLVAFLHALTGTESIKGRLGIPEKVPSGLEVPK
;
A
#
# COMPACT_ATOMS: atom_id res chain seq x y z
N MET A 1 4.46 17.11 -76.34
CA MET A 1 3.37 16.16 -76.66
C MET A 1 3.24 15.27 -75.43
N GLY A 2 2.31 15.49 -74.50
CA GLY A 2 0.88 15.67 -74.73
C GLY A 2 0.27 14.33 -75.11
N PHE A 3 -0.88 13.93 -74.62
CA PHE A 3 -1.88 14.58 -73.78
C PHE A 3 -2.91 13.46 -73.56
N VAL A 4 -3.45 13.34 -72.33
CA VAL A 4 -4.89 13.11 -72.05
C VAL A 4 -5.49 11.79 -72.62
N ASP A 5 -6.14 10.94 -71.82
CA ASP A 5 -7.36 11.26 -71.09
C ASP A 5 -7.76 10.09 -70.18
N LEU A 6 -8.78 10.37 -69.37
CA LEU A 6 -9.64 9.49 -68.57
C LEU A 6 -9.34 9.48 -67.07
N ARG A 7 -9.51 10.69 -66.51
CA ARG A 7 -10.56 10.97 -65.51
C ARG A 7 -11.15 9.73 -64.83
N LEU A 8 -10.87 9.55 -63.53
CA LEU A 8 -11.87 9.66 -62.46
C LEU A 8 -11.21 9.52 -61.09
N ARG A 9 -11.55 10.46 -60.19
CA ARG A 9 -11.26 10.53 -58.73
C ARG A 9 -9.90 11.16 -58.36
N HIS A 10 -9.70 12.46 -58.65
CA HIS A 10 -10.03 13.64 -57.82
C HIS A 10 -9.09 13.77 -56.59
N LEU A 11 -7.91 14.41 -56.75
CA LEU A 11 -7.62 15.84 -56.46
C LEU A 11 -7.96 16.26 -55.01
N PHE A 12 -6.97 16.40 -54.12
CA PHE A 12 -6.18 17.61 -53.84
C PHE A 12 -6.99 18.84 -53.37
N HIS A 13 -6.86 19.14 -52.08
CA HIS A 13 -6.91 20.47 -51.47
C HIS A 13 -6.30 20.31 -50.06
N HIS A 14 -5.35 21.07 -49.51
CA HIS A 14 -4.47 22.16 -49.92
C HIS A 14 -3.47 22.30 -48.73
N PHE A 15 -2.17 22.06 -48.90
CA PHE A 15 -1.10 23.09 -48.90
C PHE A 15 -1.01 24.04 -47.67
N LEU A 16 0.08 23.83 -46.89
CA LEU A 16 0.98 24.80 -46.22
C LEU A 16 0.72 25.35 -44.79
N LYS A 17 1.77 25.14 -43.97
CA LYS A 17 2.42 25.97 -42.92
C LYS A 17 2.38 25.31 -41.52
N GLY A 18 3.45 25.18 -40.76
CA GLY A 18 4.86 25.52 -40.94
C GLY A 18 5.66 24.81 -39.82
N ASN A 19 6.89 24.43 -40.13
CA ASN A 19 7.83 23.83 -39.20
C ASN A 19 8.33 24.86 -38.19
N GLY A 20 8.20 24.58 -36.91
CA GLY A 20 8.94 25.23 -35.83
C GLY A 20 9.71 24.18 -35.02
N ARG A 21 10.90 23.77 -35.50
CA ARG A 21 11.87 23.02 -34.69
C ARG A 21 13.23 23.68 -34.86
N ILE A 22 13.70 24.28 -33.77
CA ILE A 22 15.04 24.83 -33.62
C ILE A 22 16.03 23.66 -33.62
N ARG A 23 17.03 23.70 -34.51
CA ARG A 23 18.19 22.80 -34.53
C ARG A 23 19.42 23.56 -34.03
N ILE A 24 20.20 22.90 -33.16
CA ILE A 24 21.60 23.26 -32.90
C ILE A 24 22.45 22.15 -33.53
N ALA A 25 23.45 22.53 -34.31
CA ALA A 25 24.36 21.65 -35.03
C ALA A 25 25.71 21.52 -34.31
N SER A 26 26.39 20.38 -34.49
CA SER A 26 27.85 20.31 -34.39
C SER A 26 28.40 19.35 -35.45
N ASP A 27 29.29 19.88 -36.29
CA ASP A 27 30.12 19.20 -37.28
C ASP A 27 31.25 18.40 -36.63
N SER A 28 31.53 17.20 -37.17
CA SER A 28 32.90 16.79 -37.52
C SER A 28 32.87 15.43 -38.21
N GLY A 29 33.21 15.38 -39.50
CA GLY A 29 33.43 14.15 -40.25
C GLY A 29 34.90 13.71 -40.19
N GLN A 30 35.12 12.39 -40.22
CA GLN A 30 36.33 11.79 -40.77
C GLN A 30 36.07 10.34 -41.20
N ARG A 31 36.57 9.98 -42.39
CA ARG A 31 36.53 8.64 -43.01
C ARG A 31 37.72 7.81 -42.52
N VAL A 32 37.52 6.52 -42.26
CA VAL A 32 38.58 5.53 -42.01
C VAL A 32 38.52 4.45 -43.11
N PRO A 33 39.65 3.98 -43.67
CA PRO A 33 39.66 3.07 -44.82
C PRO A 33 39.50 1.60 -44.42
N HIS A 34 38.83 0.82 -45.28
CA HIS A 34 38.70 -0.65 -45.16
C HIS A 34 39.98 -1.36 -45.62
N ILE A 35 40.49 -2.29 -44.79
CA ILE A 35 41.48 -3.31 -45.17
C ILE A 35 40.76 -4.67 -45.27
N ARG A 36 41.11 -5.45 -46.29
CA ARG A 36 40.51 -6.75 -46.65
C ARG A 36 41.13 -7.90 -45.84
N ALA A 37 40.36 -8.99 -45.72
CA ALA A 37 40.60 -10.13 -44.83
C ALA A 37 41.38 -11.28 -45.49
N ASP A 38 42.51 -10.99 -46.12
CA ASP A 38 43.34 -12.01 -46.80
C ASP A 38 44.81 -12.08 -46.33
N GLU A 39 45.19 -11.35 -45.28
CA GLU A 39 46.53 -11.46 -44.68
C GLU A 39 46.43 -11.65 -43.15
N VAL A 40 46.71 -12.88 -42.67
CA VAL A 40 47.55 -13.24 -41.50
C VAL A 40 47.31 -14.72 -41.14
N GLY A 41 48.38 -15.52 -41.26
CA GLY A 41 48.42 -16.95 -40.99
C GLY A 41 48.83 -17.32 -39.55
N CYS A 42 48.58 -18.58 -39.21
CA CYS A 42 48.68 -19.18 -37.88
C CYS A 42 50.12 -19.37 -37.35
N GLY A 43 50.32 -19.15 -36.04
CA GLY A 43 51.38 -19.80 -35.26
C GLY A 43 51.99 -18.97 -34.13
N HIS A 44 51.35 -18.97 -32.96
CA HIS A 44 51.93 -19.19 -31.61
C HIS A 44 50.97 -18.63 -30.54
N ALA A 45 50.58 -19.50 -29.62
CA ALA A 45 49.56 -19.27 -28.60
C ALA A 45 50.14 -18.69 -27.30
N SER A 46 49.39 -17.80 -26.68
CA SER A 46 49.23 -17.74 -25.21
C SER A 46 47.87 -17.10 -24.90
N ALA A 47 47.06 -17.85 -24.16
CA ALA A 47 45.63 -17.65 -24.01
C ALA A 47 45.26 -16.45 -23.13
N HIS A 48 44.52 -15.51 -23.70
CA HIS A 48 43.55 -14.69 -22.98
C HIS A 48 42.20 -14.83 -23.70
N LEU A 49 41.20 -15.22 -22.93
CA LEU A 49 39.83 -15.46 -23.37
C LEU A 49 39.22 -14.15 -23.89
N VAL A 50 39.21 -13.99 -25.21
CA VAL A 50 38.41 -13.00 -25.95
C VAL A 50 37.46 -13.81 -26.82
N ILE A 51 36.16 -13.78 -26.50
CA ILE A 51 35.12 -14.42 -27.32
C ILE A 51 34.79 -13.46 -28.48
N PRO A 52 34.87 -13.91 -29.75
CA PRO A 52 34.47 -13.14 -30.91
C PRO A 52 32.97 -13.32 -31.21
N THR A 53 32.35 -12.23 -31.65
CA THR A 53 31.05 -12.17 -32.33
C THR A 53 31.19 -12.62 -33.79
N ASP A 54 30.33 -13.53 -34.26
CA ASP A 54 29.35 -13.25 -35.33
C ASP A 54 28.60 -14.50 -35.80
N ALA A 55 27.26 -14.47 -35.71
CA ALA A 55 26.36 -14.75 -36.83
C ALA A 55 24.92 -14.26 -36.53
N ALA A 56 24.58 -13.14 -37.18
CA ALA A 56 23.26 -12.68 -37.62
C ALA A 56 22.20 -12.21 -36.59
N LEU A 57 22.27 -10.92 -36.24
CA LEU A 57 21.10 -10.13 -35.84
C LEU A 57 20.72 -9.13 -36.95
N GLY A 58 19.49 -9.24 -37.44
CA GLY A 58 18.88 -8.28 -38.35
C GLY A 58 18.48 -6.99 -37.63
N THR A 59 19.18 -5.92 -37.98
CA THR A 59 18.84 -4.48 -37.89
C THR A 59 17.47 -4.04 -37.34
N ARG A 60 17.49 -3.31 -36.21
CA ARG A 60 17.09 -1.89 -36.00
C ARG A 60 16.57 -1.62 -34.58
N VAL A 61 17.46 -1.24 -33.65
CA VAL A 61 17.14 -0.31 -32.56
C VAL A 61 18.39 0.52 -32.28
N ALA A 62 18.30 1.85 -32.42
CA ALA A 62 19.32 2.78 -31.98
C ALA A 62 18.98 3.22 -30.54
N LEU A 63 19.93 3.08 -29.63
CA LEU A 63 19.90 3.70 -28.30
C LEU A 63 20.83 4.91 -28.34
N GLU A 64 20.26 6.11 -28.29
CA GLU A 64 21.00 7.37 -28.11
C GLU A 64 20.72 7.94 -26.71
N ARG A 65 21.81 8.38 -26.05
CA ARG A 65 21.93 9.24 -24.84
C ARG A 65 21.85 8.57 -23.47
N GLY A 66 23.01 8.14 -22.97
CA GLY A 66 23.32 8.07 -21.54
C GLY A 66 24.03 9.34 -21.08
N ALA A 67 23.54 9.96 -20.00
CA ALA A 67 24.18 11.09 -19.34
C ALA A 67 25.41 10.63 -18.54
N GLN A 68 26.53 11.33 -18.69
CA GLN A 68 27.73 11.14 -17.88
C GLN A 68 27.56 11.84 -16.54
N VAL A 69 27.59 11.09 -15.43
CA VAL A 69 27.79 11.63 -14.08
C VAL A 69 29.28 11.53 -13.74
N PRO A 70 29.97 12.61 -13.37
CA PRO A 70 31.37 12.54 -12.97
C PRO A 70 31.47 12.12 -11.49
N LEU A 71 31.85 10.87 -11.24
CA LEU A 71 32.26 10.39 -9.92
C LEU A 71 33.60 11.02 -9.54
N LYS A 72 33.59 11.99 -8.61
CA LYS A 72 34.79 12.40 -7.87
C LYS A 72 35.09 11.36 -6.79
N ARG A 73 36.35 10.90 -6.80
CA ARG A 73 36.94 9.93 -5.88
C ARG A 73 36.81 10.36 -4.42
N THR A 74 36.37 9.44 -3.56
CA THR A 74 36.89 9.28 -2.19
C THR A 74 36.90 7.80 -1.84
N HIS A 75 38.10 7.29 -1.58
CA HIS A 75 38.33 5.95 -1.06
C HIS A 75 37.91 5.88 0.41
N ILE A 76 36.92 5.05 0.74
CA ILE A 76 36.77 4.48 2.07
C ILE A 76 36.59 2.97 1.88
N VAL A 77 37.56 2.21 2.37
CA VAL A 77 37.53 0.75 2.46
C VAL A 77 36.76 0.41 3.74
N ALA A 78 35.51 -0.01 3.61
CA ALA A 78 34.81 -0.72 4.67
C ALA A 78 35.15 -2.21 4.54
N ARG A 79 35.96 -2.72 5.47
CA ARG A 79 36.07 -4.16 5.75
C ARG A 79 34.87 -4.56 6.62
N ASP A 80 34.29 -5.72 6.29
CA ASP A 80 33.18 -6.40 6.95
C ASP A 80 31.78 -5.78 6.82
N THR A 81 31.11 -6.16 5.73
CA THR A 81 29.66 -6.41 5.73
C THR A 81 29.39 -7.74 5.04
N GLN A 82 28.71 -8.65 5.75
CA GLN A 82 28.25 -9.92 5.20
C GLN A 82 27.39 -9.68 3.95
N PRO A 83 27.67 -10.32 2.80
CA PRO A 83 26.82 -10.21 1.62
C PRO A 83 25.51 -10.96 1.88
N GLN A 84 24.39 -10.22 2.02
CA GLN A 84 23.07 -10.78 1.77
C GLN A 84 22.86 -10.84 0.26
N GLY A 85 22.59 -12.05 -0.25
CA GLY A 85 22.57 -12.35 -1.67
C GLY A 85 21.50 -11.60 -2.44
N VAL A 86 21.93 -10.87 -3.46
CA VAL A 86 21.11 -10.46 -4.61
C VAL A 86 20.84 -11.74 -5.41
N HIS A 87 19.58 -12.18 -5.47
CA HIS A 87 19.23 -13.40 -6.21
C HIS A 87 18.99 -13.16 -7.69
N HIS A 88 19.44 -14.16 -8.44
CA HIS A 88 19.51 -14.28 -9.88
C HIS A 88 18.15 -14.28 -10.58
N ALA A 89 18.10 -13.60 -11.74
CA ALA A 89 17.17 -13.90 -12.80
C ALA A 89 17.52 -15.28 -13.38
N ASP A 90 16.68 -16.28 -13.14
CA ASP A 90 16.44 -17.44 -14.01
C ASP A 90 15.53 -18.43 -13.26
N GLN A 91 14.24 -18.43 -13.57
CA GLN A 91 13.36 -19.60 -13.43
C GLN A 91 12.12 -19.40 -14.32
N PHE A 92 12.36 -19.44 -15.63
CA PHE A 92 11.36 -19.84 -16.61
C PHE A 92 11.67 -21.30 -16.98
N PHE A 93 10.61 -22.11 -17.11
CA PHE A 93 10.57 -23.57 -17.32
C PHE A 93 10.51 -24.43 -16.04
N GLY A 94 9.29 -24.90 -15.78
CA GLY A 94 9.04 -25.97 -14.83
C GLY A 94 9.56 -27.31 -15.33
N LEU A 95 10.21 -28.03 -14.42
CA LEU A 95 10.31 -29.49 -14.30
C LEU A 95 11.05 -29.74 -12.98
N GLY A 96 10.30 -29.99 -11.90
CA GLY A 96 10.87 -30.29 -10.60
C GLY A 96 11.41 -31.72 -10.57
N VAL A 97 12.73 -31.86 -10.65
CA VAL A 97 13.43 -33.09 -10.24
C VAL A 97 13.75 -32.95 -8.75
N ALA A 98 13.24 -33.90 -7.96
CA ALA A 98 13.52 -34.01 -6.54
C ALA A 98 15.01 -34.33 -6.30
N ALA A 99 15.65 -33.60 -5.38
CA ALA A 99 16.91 -34.02 -4.78
C ALA A 99 17.03 -33.55 -3.31
N ALA A 100 17.01 -34.57 -2.45
CA ALA A 100 17.58 -34.72 -1.11
C ALA A 100 18.24 -33.54 -0.38
N GLY A 101 17.80 -33.34 0.87
CA GLY A 101 18.48 -32.56 1.90
C GLY A 101 18.01 -32.93 3.32
N GLY A 102 17.76 -34.22 3.57
CA GLY A 102 17.36 -34.75 4.87
C GLY A 102 18.58 -35.16 5.70
N TRP A 103 19.08 -34.28 6.56
CA TRP A 103 19.89 -34.65 7.75
C TRP A 103 19.96 -33.53 8.79
N GLN A 104 19.88 -32.25 8.37
CA GLN A 104 19.95 -31.10 9.29
C GLN A 104 18.65 -30.84 10.07
N LYS A 105 17.49 -31.33 9.60
CA LYS A 105 16.20 -31.26 10.34
C LYS A 105 16.03 -32.35 11.41
N LEU A 106 16.90 -33.37 11.45
CA LEU A 106 16.87 -34.43 12.46
C LEU A 106 17.63 -34.03 13.73
N CYS A 107 18.74 -33.28 13.60
CA CYS A 107 19.56 -32.85 14.74
C CYS A 107 18.93 -31.72 15.58
N HIS A 108 18.04 -30.91 15.01
CA HIS A 108 17.36 -29.83 15.76
C HIS A 108 16.17 -30.34 16.62
N ARG A 109 15.66 -31.55 16.34
CA ARG A 109 14.57 -32.15 17.12
C ARG A 109 15.04 -33.02 18.30
N LEU A 110 16.35 -33.26 18.43
CA LEU A 110 16.95 -33.98 19.56
C LEU A 110 17.51 -33.04 20.66
N ALA A 111 17.59 -31.73 20.40
CA ALA A 111 18.09 -30.75 21.38
C ALA A 111 17.00 -30.14 22.30
N VAL A 112 15.71 -30.42 22.03
CA VAL A 112 14.59 -29.91 22.85
C VAL A 112 14.17 -30.89 23.97
N THR A 113 14.81 -32.06 24.05
CA THR A 113 14.47 -33.10 25.04
C THR A 113 15.44 -33.18 26.24
N PHE A 114 16.42 -32.27 26.35
CA PHE A 114 17.41 -32.28 27.45
C PHE A 114 17.57 -30.92 28.17
N GLY A 115 16.53 -30.07 28.12
CA GLY A 115 16.54 -28.73 28.70
C GLY A 115 15.53 -28.51 29.82
N ILE A 116 15.19 -29.53 30.63
CA ILE A 116 14.37 -29.35 31.84
C ILE A 116 14.90 -30.29 32.93
N HIS A 117 15.81 -29.79 33.78
CA HIS A 117 15.91 -30.04 35.22
C HIS A 117 17.24 -29.49 35.77
N GLN A 118 17.27 -28.20 36.08
CA GLN A 118 18.18 -27.62 37.07
C GLN A 118 17.42 -26.57 37.89
N ILE A 119 16.46 -27.05 38.69
CA ILE A 119 15.98 -26.36 39.90
C ILE A 119 15.76 -27.45 40.96
N ALA A 120 16.82 -27.76 41.68
CA ALA A 120 16.77 -28.46 42.96
C ALA A 120 18.06 -28.12 43.74
N ALA A 121 18.19 -26.85 44.12
CA ALA A 121 19.14 -26.41 45.13
C ALA A 121 18.33 -25.76 46.24
N GLY A 122 18.02 -26.54 47.27
CA GLY A 122 17.25 -26.08 48.41
C GLY A 122 16.81 -27.25 49.25
N PHE A 123 17.74 -27.76 50.06
CA PHE A 123 17.58 -28.23 51.45
C PHE A 123 18.67 -29.25 51.78
N ASN A 124 19.69 -28.75 52.47
CA ASN A 124 20.79 -29.51 53.04
C ASN A 124 20.52 -29.65 54.54
N LEU A 125 20.20 -30.85 55.01
CA LEU A 125 20.24 -31.20 56.44
C LEU A 125 20.79 -32.63 56.60
N GLY A 126 22.08 -32.70 56.92
CA GLY A 126 22.57 -33.43 58.10
C GLY A 126 22.60 -34.97 58.11
N LYS A 127 23.78 -35.51 57.73
CA LYS A 127 24.55 -36.64 58.33
C LYS A 127 23.85 -37.59 59.35
N HIS A 128 23.89 -38.91 59.10
CA HIS A 128 24.83 -39.89 59.71
C HIS A 128 24.41 -41.37 59.47
N TRP A 129 25.43 -42.22 59.25
CA TRP A 129 25.56 -43.67 59.56
C TRP A 129 24.86 -44.78 58.72
N ALA A 130 25.70 -45.45 57.91
CA ALA A 130 26.11 -46.86 57.99
C ALA A 130 25.08 -48.00 58.16
N ASP A 131 25.04 -48.81 57.08
CA ASP A 131 25.24 -50.28 57.03
C ASP A 131 24.04 -51.25 56.99
N SER A 132 24.26 -52.27 56.16
CA SER A 132 23.58 -53.58 56.01
C SER A 132 22.24 -53.69 55.26
N GLY A 133 22.30 -54.38 54.11
CA GLY A 133 21.64 -55.68 53.96
C GLY A 133 20.18 -55.73 53.45
N GLN A 134 20.05 -56.30 52.23
CA GLN A 134 19.16 -57.44 51.91
C GLN A 134 17.84 -57.19 51.15
N LYS A 135 17.87 -57.71 49.90
CA LYS A 135 16.86 -58.43 49.09
C LYS A 135 15.60 -57.72 48.55
N CYS A 136 15.44 -57.95 47.25
CA CYS A 136 14.28 -57.78 46.37
C CYS A 136 12.92 -58.07 47.03
N CYS A 137 11.95 -57.20 46.74
CA CYS A 137 10.62 -57.63 46.29
C CYS A 137 9.94 -56.55 45.43
N ASN A 138 9.23 -57.07 44.44
CA ASN A 138 8.37 -56.44 43.44
C ASN A 138 7.36 -55.44 44.05
N ASN A 139 7.15 -54.28 43.41
CA ASN A 139 5.87 -53.55 43.46
C ASN A 139 5.77 -52.49 42.34
N ASN A 140 5.31 -52.93 41.17
CA ASN A 140 4.72 -52.07 40.14
C ASN A 140 3.30 -51.69 40.55
N ALA A 141 3.14 -50.66 41.39
CA ALA A 141 1.81 -50.12 41.70
C ALA A 141 1.86 -48.71 42.32
N PHE A 142 2.67 -47.78 41.80
CA PHE A 142 2.69 -46.42 42.37
C PHE A 142 3.06 -45.31 41.36
N HIS A 143 2.58 -45.37 40.10
CA HIS A 143 2.80 -44.25 39.15
C HIS A 143 1.67 -43.97 38.15
N VAL A 144 0.41 -44.34 38.45
CA VAL A 144 -0.72 -44.04 37.53
C VAL A 144 -1.66 -42.95 38.05
N SER A 145 -1.65 -42.63 39.34
CA SER A 145 -2.56 -41.62 39.90
C SER A 145 -2.07 -40.17 39.78
N SER A 146 -0.77 -39.94 39.57
CA SER A 146 -0.21 -38.57 39.46
C SER A 146 -0.19 -38.02 38.04
N LEU A 147 -0.36 -38.87 37.01
CA LEU A 147 -0.40 -38.45 35.61
C LEU A 147 -1.79 -37.96 35.16
N VAL A 148 -2.86 -38.42 35.82
CA VAL A 148 -4.24 -37.98 35.51
C VAL A 148 -4.54 -36.58 36.06
N VAL A 149 -3.92 -36.18 37.17
CA VAL A 149 -4.12 -34.84 37.76
C VAL A 149 -3.37 -33.76 36.97
N ILE A 150 -2.20 -34.09 36.38
CA ILE A 150 -1.43 -33.14 35.56
C ILE A 150 -2.06 -32.97 34.16
N PHE A 151 -2.62 -34.03 33.56
CA PHE A 151 -3.36 -33.89 32.29
C PHE A 151 -4.77 -33.30 32.46
N GLY A 152 -5.42 -33.46 33.62
CA GLY A 152 -6.71 -32.82 33.91
C GLY A 152 -6.59 -31.31 34.17
N ALA A 153 -5.47 -30.85 34.73
CA ALA A 153 -5.24 -29.42 35.01
C ALA A 153 -4.77 -28.60 33.80
N LEU A 154 -4.28 -29.26 32.73
CA LEU A 154 -3.91 -28.62 31.46
C LEU A 154 -5.07 -28.51 30.44
N ALA A 155 -6.23 -29.10 30.73
CA ALA A 155 -7.42 -29.04 29.88
C ALA A 155 -8.39 -27.89 30.23
N CYS A 156 -8.07 -27.07 31.25
CA CYS A 156 -8.84 -25.89 31.66
C CYS A 156 -7.95 -24.66 31.85
N ALA A 157 -6.92 -24.47 31.00
CA ALA A 157 -6.45 -23.11 30.78
C ALA A 157 -7.60 -22.39 30.06
N PRO A 158 -8.19 -21.32 30.63
CA PRO A 158 -9.07 -20.47 29.82
C PRO A 158 -8.23 -20.06 28.61
N ALA A 159 -8.78 -20.23 27.41
CA ALA A 159 -8.24 -19.57 26.24
C ALA A 159 -8.30 -18.08 26.56
N TYR A 160 -7.21 -17.53 27.10
CA TYR A 160 -7.10 -16.11 27.34
C TYR A 160 -7.14 -15.49 25.95
N GLY A 161 -8.30 -14.92 25.61
CA GLY A 161 -8.44 -14.10 24.43
C GLY A 161 -7.35 -13.03 24.40
N ASN A 162 -7.04 -12.51 23.22
CA ASN A 162 -6.02 -11.47 23.10
C ASN A 162 -6.37 -10.32 24.07
N PRO A 163 -5.39 -9.75 24.78
CA PRO A 163 -5.67 -8.69 25.74
C PRO A 163 -6.25 -7.47 25.00
N LEU A 164 -7.22 -6.81 25.65
CA LEU A 164 -7.74 -5.55 25.14
C LEU A 164 -6.63 -4.49 25.07
N PRO A 165 -6.65 -3.60 24.07
CA PRO A 165 -5.67 -2.54 23.96
C PRO A 165 -5.86 -1.50 25.05
N LYS A 166 -4.85 -0.64 25.22
CA LYS A 166 -5.02 0.57 26.02
C LYS A 166 -5.94 1.57 25.27
N PRO A 167 -6.72 2.40 25.99
CA PRO A 167 -7.48 3.46 25.34
C PRO A 167 -6.55 4.42 24.60
N LEU A 168 -6.99 4.91 23.43
CA LEU A 168 -6.30 5.98 22.72
C LEU A 168 -6.40 7.30 23.51
N GLN A 169 -5.34 8.09 23.42
CA GLN A 169 -5.24 9.42 24.03
C GLN A 169 -4.71 10.43 23.01
N GLY A 170 -4.95 11.73 23.23
CA GLY A 170 -4.44 12.77 22.35
C GLY A 170 -2.91 12.75 22.18
N ALA A 171 -2.17 12.27 23.18
CA ALA A 171 -0.71 12.13 23.10
C ALA A 171 -0.23 11.06 22.10
N ASP A 172 -1.11 10.11 21.73
CA ASP A 172 -0.82 9.05 20.77
C ASP A 172 -0.78 9.57 19.33
N PHE A 173 -1.17 10.83 19.10
CA PHE A 173 -1.19 11.47 17.79
C PHE A 173 -0.03 12.44 17.59
N VAL A 174 0.40 12.60 16.34
CA VAL A 174 1.39 13.61 15.95
C VAL A 174 0.85 15.00 16.30
N ALA A 175 1.70 15.83 16.91
CA ALA A 175 1.32 17.20 17.22
C ALA A 175 1.28 18.01 15.93
N PHE A 176 0.32 18.91 15.81
CA PHE A 176 0.14 19.76 14.64
C PHE A 176 -0.06 21.22 15.06
N ASN A 177 0.22 22.14 14.14
CA ASN A 177 -0.07 23.55 14.30
C ASN A 177 -1.46 23.86 13.70
N GLU A 178 -2.32 24.58 14.43
CA GLU A 178 -3.69 24.88 13.99
C GLU A 178 -3.75 25.77 12.74
N ASP A 179 -2.81 26.70 12.57
CA ASP A 179 -2.76 27.58 11.40
C ASP A 179 -2.28 26.81 10.17
N GLN A 180 -1.34 25.88 10.34
CA GLN A 180 -0.97 24.93 9.27
C GLN A 180 -2.15 24.03 8.89
N ALA A 181 -2.92 23.56 9.86
CA ALA A 181 -4.11 22.74 9.61
C ALA A 181 -5.22 23.52 8.88
N LYS A 182 -5.39 24.83 9.12
CA LYS A 182 -6.30 25.68 8.33
C LYS A 182 -5.86 25.80 6.88
N ILE A 183 -4.56 25.94 6.62
CA ILE A 183 -4.01 25.90 5.26
C ILE A 183 -4.28 24.54 4.61
N GLY A 184 -4.02 23.47 5.36
CA GLY A 184 -4.29 22.09 4.95
C GLY A 184 -5.75 21.86 4.59
N GLN A 185 -6.69 22.37 5.39
CA GLN A 185 -8.13 22.31 5.11
C GLN A 185 -8.41 22.92 3.73
N LEU A 186 -7.98 24.16 3.49
CA LEU A 186 -8.25 24.82 2.22
C LEU A 186 -7.67 24.01 1.06
N LEU A 187 -6.42 23.55 1.17
CA LEU A 187 -5.75 22.77 0.12
C LEU A 187 -6.38 21.39 -0.12
N PHE A 188 -6.87 20.73 0.93
CA PHE A 188 -7.53 19.42 0.83
C PHE A 188 -8.80 19.48 -0.03
N PHE A 189 -9.49 20.62 0.01
CA PHE A 189 -10.69 20.89 -0.79
C PHE A 189 -10.41 21.67 -2.08
N ASP A 190 -9.18 22.08 -2.34
CA ASP A 190 -8.83 22.93 -3.48
C ASP A 190 -8.28 22.09 -4.66
N PRO A 191 -8.99 22.05 -5.82
CA PRO A 191 -8.50 21.33 -6.98
C PRO A 191 -7.18 21.86 -7.56
N ILE A 192 -6.65 23.00 -7.07
CA ILE A 192 -5.39 23.59 -7.54
C ILE A 192 -4.20 22.62 -7.59
N LEU A 193 -4.22 21.60 -6.72
CA LEU A 193 -3.20 20.57 -6.60
C LEU A 193 -3.23 19.52 -7.73
N SER A 194 -4.34 19.39 -8.45
CA SER A 194 -4.48 18.43 -9.56
C SER A 194 -4.01 19.00 -10.91
N GLY A 195 -3.59 18.11 -11.81
CA GLY A 195 -3.12 18.41 -13.16
C GLY A 195 -4.04 19.35 -13.92
N ASN A 196 -5.30 18.95 -14.04
CA ASN A 196 -6.36 19.64 -14.78
C ASN A 196 -7.25 20.54 -13.90
N ARG A 197 -6.94 20.67 -12.59
CA ARG A 197 -7.65 21.53 -11.63
C ARG A 197 -9.16 21.24 -11.50
N ASN A 198 -9.52 19.95 -11.51
CA ASN A 198 -10.90 19.46 -11.48
C ASN A 198 -11.13 18.37 -10.41
N ILE A 199 -10.09 18.01 -9.65
CA ILE A 199 -10.18 17.05 -8.56
C ILE A 199 -9.33 17.51 -7.36
N ALA A 200 -9.84 17.32 -6.15
CA ALA A 200 -9.16 17.61 -4.90
C ALA A 200 -9.06 16.35 -4.03
N CYS A 201 -8.33 16.40 -2.91
CA CYS A 201 -8.26 15.29 -1.96
C CYS A 201 -9.66 14.91 -1.47
N ALA A 202 -10.47 15.92 -1.14
CA ALA A 202 -11.85 15.76 -0.69
C ALA A 202 -12.78 15.07 -1.71
N THR A 203 -12.42 15.03 -3.01
CA THR A 203 -13.23 14.34 -4.02
C THR A 203 -13.24 12.82 -3.80
N CYS A 204 -12.13 12.25 -3.32
CA CYS A 204 -11.99 10.83 -3.03
C CYS A 204 -12.03 10.51 -1.53
N HIS A 205 -11.81 11.51 -0.68
CA HIS A 205 -11.80 11.40 0.77
C HIS A 205 -12.78 12.39 1.39
N HIS A 206 -14.06 12.24 1.08
CA HIS A 206 -15.08 13.21 1.48
C HIS A 206 -15.56 12.95 2.91
N PRO A 207 -15.64 13.96 3.80
CA PRO A 207 -16.07 13.75 5.19
C PRO A 207 -17.45 13.11 5.31
N GLU A 208 -18.40 13.49 4.45
CA GLU A 208 -19.77 12.95 4.45
C GLU A 208 -19.87 11.49 3.96
N LEU A 209 -18.79 10.97 3.36
CA LEU A 209 -18.67 9.59 2.88
C LEU A 209 -17.69 8.79 3.76
N GLY A 210 -17.61 9.14 5.05
CA GLY A 210 -16.74 8.46 6.01
C GLY A 210 -15.26 8.65 5.71
N SER A 211 -14.87 9.75 5.03
CA SER A 211 -13.52 10.04 4.52
C SER A 211 -13.02 9.11 3.40
N GLY A 212 -13.93 8.38 2.75
CA GLY A 212 -13.71 7.70 1.47
C GLY A 212 -14.56 8.32 0.35
N ASP A 213 -14.80 7.55 -0.72
CA ASP A 213 -15.67 7.94 -1.83
C ASP A 213 -16.94 7.07 -1.95
N GLY A 214 -17.10 6.06 -1.11
CA GLY A 214 -18.26 5.16 -1.19
C GLY A 214 -18.31 4.29 -2.45
N LEU A 215 -17.19 4.13 -3.16
CA LEU A 215 -17.06 3.36 -4.39
C LEU A 215 -16.06 2.21 -4.24
N SER A 216 -16.28 1.12 -4.97
CA SER A 216 -15.33 0.01 -5.00
C SER A 216 -14.03 0.44 -5.68
N LEU A 217 -14.16 1.08 -6.84
CA LEU A 217 -13.06 1.70 -7.57
C LEU A 217 -13.52 3.08 -8.02
N GLY A 218 -12.87 4.10 -7.47
CA GLY A 218 -13.19 5.50 -7.74
C GLY A 218 -12.87 5.94 -9.16
N ILE A 219 -13.26 7.20 -9.44
CA ILE A 219 -12.98 7.92 -10.68
C ILE A 219 -12.07 9.09 -10.31
N GLY A 220 -10.86 9.13 -10.87
CA GLY A 220 -9.92 10.23 -10.62
C GLY A 220 -10.20 11.45 -11.50
N GLU A 221 -9.11 12.08 -11.92
CA GLU A 221 -9.10 13.21 -12.86
C GLU A 221 -9.99 12.93 -14.08
N GLY A 222 -10.79 13.93 -14.45
CA GLY A 222 -11.74 13.89 -15.57
C GLY A 222 -13.18 13.57 -15.16
N GLY A 223 -13.39 12.99 -13.98
CA GLY A 223 -14.72 12.76 -13.44
C GLY A 223 -15.39 14.00 -12.83
N GLU A 224 -16.72 13.99 -12.79
CA GLU A 224 -17.55 15.07 -12.24
C GLU A 224 -18.50 14.53 -11.16
N GLY A 225 -18.75 15.29 -10.09
CA GLY A 225 -19.59 14.87 -8.96
C GLY A 225 -18.84 14.10 -7.87
N LEU A 226 -19.59 13.61 -6.87
CA LEU A 226 -19.06 12.94 -5.69
C LEU A 226 -19.69 11.56 -5.48
N GLY A 227 -18.91 10.69 -4.84
CA GLY A 227 -19.27 9.33 -4.50
C GLY A 227 -20.06 8.58 -5.59
N ARG A 228 -21.23 8.05 -5.24
CA ARG A 228 -22.06 7.27 -6.17
C ARG A 228 -22.63 8.07 -7.33
N ASP A 229 -22.72 9.39 -7.19
CA ASP A 229 -23.18 10.29 -8.24
C ASP A 229 -22.02 10.78 -9.13
N ARG A 230 -20.78 10.35 -8.84
CA ARG A 230 -19.61 10.71 -9.64
C ARG A 230 -19.66 10.03 -11.01
N THR A 231 -19.66 10.83 -12.06
CA THR A 231 -19.73 10.41 -13.46
C THR A 231 -18.34 10.40 -14.12
N PRO A 232 -18.12 9.61 -15.19
CA PRO A 232 -16.81 9.50 -15.85
C PRO A 232 -16.39 10.72 -16.68
N GLY A 233 -17.12 11.83 -16.63
CA GLY A 233 -16.91 12.98 -17.49
C GLY A 233 -17.27 12.71 -18.95
N GLN A 234 -17.06 13.72 -19.81
CA GLN A 234 -17.43 13.67 -21.23
C GLN A 234 -16.33 14.22 -22.16
N GLY A 235 -16.44 13.90 -23.44
CA GLY A 235 -15.59 14.47 -24.48
C GLY A 235 -14.11 14.17 -24.27
N ALA A 236 -13.29 15.22 -24.31
CA ALA A 236 -11.85 15.13 -24.11
C ALA A 236 -11.44 14.95 -22.64
N ALA A 237 -12.32 15.29 -21.69
CA ALA A 237 -12.08 15.17 -20.26
C ALA A 237 -12.56 13.82 -19.68
N LYS A 238 -13.16 12.94 -20.50
CA LYS A 238 -13.65 11.65 -20.01
C LYS A 238 -12.50 10.83 -19.44
N ILE A 239 -12.76 10.07 -18.39
CA ILE A 239 -11.75 9.19 -17.83
C ILE A 239 -11.36 8.08 -18.81
N VAL A 240 -10.09 7.69 -18.75
CA VAL A 240 -9.55 6.60 -19.58
C VAL A 240 -9.23 5.35 -18.77
N LYS A 241 -9.18 5.45 -17.43
CA LYS A 241 -8.79 4.40 -16.48
C LYS A 241 -9.59 4.52 -15.18
N ARG A 242 -9.73 3.41 -14.46
CA ARG A 242 -10.21 3.36 -13.07
C ARG A 242 -9.08 3.69 -12.10
N ILE A 243 -9.42 4.21 -10.92
CA ILE A 243 -8.51 4.14 -9.78
C ILE A 243 -8.29 2.65 -9.45
N PRO A 244 -7.04 2.18 -9.25
CA PRO A 244 -6.72 0.77 -9.07
C PRO A 244 -7.27 0.08 -7.83
N ARG A 245 -7.63 0.85 -6.80
CA ARG A 245 -8.01 0.36 -5.47
C ARG A 245 -9.08 1.26 -4.87
N ASN A 246 -9.80 0.74 -3.89
CA ASN A 246 -10.72 1.51 -3.06
C ASN A 246 -9.94 2.57 -2.27
N ALA A 247 -10.50 3.77 -2.16
CA ALA A 247 -9.95 4.87 -1.36
C ALA A 247 -10.13 4.54 0.14
N PRO A 248 -9.05 4.30 0.89
CA PRO A 248 -9.17 4.02 2.33
C PRO A 248 -9.62 5.28 3.08
N ALA A 249 -10.38 5.09 4.15
CA ALA A 249 -10.72 6.17 5.06
C ALA A 249 -9.47 6.74 5.77
N LEU A 250 -9.54 8.03 6.14
CA LEU A 250 -8.45 8.79 6.75
C LEU A 250 -8.45 8.75 8.29
N TRP A 251 -9.41 8.04 8.90
CA TRP A 251 -9.54 7.97 10.35
C TRP A 251 -8.26 7.50 11.04
N ASN A 252 -7.77 8.33 11.96
CA ASN A 252 -6.62 8.09 12.83
C ASN A 252 -5.26 7.86 12.13
N LEU A 253 -5.10 8.25 10.85
CA LEU A 253 -3.82 8.10 10.16
C LEU A 253 -2.70 9.01 10.73
N GLY A 254 -3.06 10.05 11.50
CA GLY A 254 -2.12 10.89 12.24
C GLY A 254 -1.59 10.29 13.56
N ALA A 255 -1.95 9.05 13.88
CA ALA A 255 -1.43 8.35 15.05
C ALA A 255 0.07 8.05 14.89
N ARG A 256 0.85 8.24 15.96
CA ARG A 256 2.31 8.03 15.98
C ARG A 256 2.72 6.58 15.72
N GLU A 257 1.83 5.64 16.00
CA GLU A 257 2.10 4.21 15.75
C GLU A 257 1.99 3.82 14.27
N ILE A 258 1.42 4.68 13.41
CA ILE A 258 1.37 4.41 11.96
C ILE A 258 2.76 4.58 11.36
N ASP A 259 3.31 3.48 10.85
CA ASP A 259 4.63 3.45 10.21
C ASP A 259 4.59 2.95 8.76
N VAL A 260 3.41 2.55 8.26
CA VAL A 260 3.21 2.06 6.90
C VAL A 260 1.84 2.43 6.33
N LEU A 261 1.83 2.99 5.11
CA LEU A 261 0.65 3.49 4.42
C LEU A 261 0.47 2.88 3.02
N PHE A 262 -0.73 3.08 2.48
CA PHE A 262 -1.29 2.38 1.31
C PHE A 262 -1.61 0.90 1.56
N HIS A 263 -2.53 0.35 0.76
CA HIS A 263 -2.94 -1.06 0.83
C HIS A 263 -1.78 -2.07 0.65
N ASP A 264 -0.73 -1.72 -0.10
CA ASP A 264 0.47 -2.54 -0.34
C ASP A 264 1.65 -2.15 0.56
N GLY A 265 1.51 -1.10 1.38
CA GLY A 265 2.58 -0.63 2.26
C GLY A 265 3.78 -0.05 1.51
N ARG A 266 3.60 0.43 0.27
CA ARG A 266 4.69 1.00 -0.54
C ARG A 266 5.27 2.30 0.03
N LEU A 267 4.68 2.84 1.08
CA LEU A 267 5.22 3.95 1.85
C LEU A 267 5.39 3.49 3.30
N SER A 268 6.61 3.56 3.83
CA SER A 268 6.91 3.20 5.22
C SER A 268 8.02 4.07 5.81
N VAL A 269 8.08 4.18 7.13
CA VAL A 269 9.19 4.85 7.83
C VAL A 269 10.46 4.03 7.66
N SER A 270 11.52 4.64 7.12
CA SER A 270 12.77 3.94 6.81
C SER A 270 13.95 4.90 6.71
N ARG A 271 15.16 4.41 6.96
CA ARG A 271 16.39 5.22 6.80
C ARG A 271 17.17 4.88 5.53
N ILE A 272 16.63 4.03 4.66
CA ILE A 272 17.36 3.51 3.48
C ILE A 272 17.79 4.62 2.51
N TYR A 273 16.97 5.67 2.37
CA TYR A 273 17.20 6.79 1.45
C TYR A 273 17.57 8.10 2.16
N ASP A 274 17.85 8.06 3.47
CA ASP A 274 18.18 9.21 4.33
C ASP A 274 17.14 10.36 4.40
N ASN A 275 16.01 10.25 3.72
CA ASN A 275 14.86 11.19 3.80
C ASN A 275 13.77 10.76 4.80
N GLY A 276 14.00 9.70 5.56
CA GLY A 276 13.08 9.19 6.60
C GLY A 276 12.02 8.21 6.11
N PHE A 277 11.91 7.95 4.81
CA PHE A 277 10.89 7.06 4.26
C PHE A 277 11.42 6.11 3.18
N ASP A 278 10.81 4.92 3.09
CA ASP A 278 10.85 4.07 1.91
C ASP A 278 9.56 4.32 1.13
N SER A 279 9.67 4.76 -0.12
CA SER A 279 8.55 5.25 -0.91
C SER A 279 8.77 5.02 -2.40
N PRO A 280 7.72 5.14 -3.24
CA PRO A 280 7.88 5.06 -4.70
C PRO A 280 8.81 6.12 -5.30
N ALA A 281 9.04 7.23 -4.58
CA ALA A 281 9.97 8.27 -5.00
C ALA A 281 11.43 7.98 -4.58
N GLN A 282 11.66 7.03 -3.66
CA GLN A 282 13.01 6.64 -3.21
C GLN A 282 13.83 7.87 -2.78
N GLU A 283 15.06 8.02 -3.28
CA GLU A 283 15.94 9.17 -3.01
C GLU A 283 15.40 10.51 -3.54
N TRP A 284 14.39 10.49 -4.41
CA TRP A 284 13.80 11.71 -4.96
C TRP A 284 12.78 12.36 -4.03
N LEU A 285 12.27 11.66 -3.01
CA LEU A 285 11.35 12.23 -2.02
C LEU A 285 12.03 13.40 -1.28
N PRO A 286 11.38 14.56 -1.14
CA PRO A 286 11.99 15.73 -0.50
C PRO A 286 12.18 15.50 1.00
N GLU A 287 13.23 16.12 1.55
CA GLU A 287 13.46 16.22 2.99
C GLU A 287 12.53 17.27 3.62
N GLY A 288 12.28 17.19 4.93
CA GLY A 288 11.43 18.17 5.65
C GLY A 288 9.95 17.79 5.79
N LEU A 289 9.61 16.52 5.58
CA LEU A 289 8.27 15.98 5.83
C LEU A 289 8.12 15.56 7.29
N ASP A 290 7.15 16.13 8.00
CA ASP A 290 6.98 15.95 9.45
C ASP A 290 6.43 14.58 9.85
N SER A 291 5.78 13.88 8.92
CA SER A 291 5.13 12.59 9.17
C SER A 291 5.02 11.74 7.91
N ILE A 292 4.74 10.45 8.10
CA ILE A 292 4.41 9.55 6.98
C ILE A 292 3.14 10.00 6.24
N LEU A 293 2.22 10.68 6.91
CA LEU A 293 1.03 11.25 6.29
C LEU A 293 1.37 12.41 5.35
N ALA A 294 2.31 13.27 5.74
CA ALA A 294 2.85 14.30 4.85
C ALA A 294 3.53 13.68 3.61
N ALA A 295 4.32 12.63 3.80
CA ALA A 295 4.89 11.88 2.68
C ALA A 295 3.81 11.27 1.77
N GLN A 296 2.73 10.73 2.35
CA GLN A 296 1.63 10.11 1.61
C GLN A 296 0.91 11.13 0.71
N ALA A 297 0.65 12.33 1.22
CA ALA A 297 -0.07 13.40 0.53
C ALA A 297 0.57 13.78 -0.81
N LEU A 298 1.87 13.52 -1.00
CA LEU A 298 2.60 13.80 -2.24
C LEU A 298 2.22 12.91 -3.42
N PHE A 299 1.81 11.67 -3.17
CA PHE A 299 1.68 10.67 -4.23
C PHE A 299 0.42 10.81 -5.09
N PRO A 300 -0.77 11.13 -4.55
CA PRO A 300 -1.96 11.35 -5.37
C PRO A 300 -1.77 12.42 -6.45
N MET A 301 -1.02 13.48 -6.13
CA MET A 301 -0.64 14.55 -7.07
C MET A 301 0.22 14.08 -8.26
N THR A 302 0.89 12.93 -8.11
CA THR A 302 1.74 12.31 -9.14
C THR A 302 1.08 11.13 -9.84
N ALA A 303 -0.06 10.63 -9.33
CA ALA A 303 -0.71 9.47 -9.87
C ALA A 303 -1.63 9.83 -11.06
N GLU A 304 -1.35 9.24 -12.22
CA GLU A 304 -2.08 9.45 -13.48
C GLU A 304 -3.60 9.26 -13.32
N PHE A 305 -3.99 8.19 -12.62
CA PHE A 305 -5.40 7.81 -12.40
C PHE A 305 -6.04 8.52 -11.19
N GLU A 306 -5.31 9.35 -10.44
CA GLU A 306 -5.83 10.11 -9.30
C GLU A 306 -5.89 11.60 -9.66
N MET A 307 -4.83 12.37 -9.40
CA MET A 307 -4.85 13.83 -9.57
C MET A 307 -3.98 14.34 -10.72
N ALA A 308 -3.02 13.57 -11.24
CA ALA A 308 -2.09 14.09 -12.24
C ALA A 308 -2.73 14.27 -13.64
N GLY A 309 -3.67 13.41 -14.01
CA GLY A 309 -4.24 13.34 -15.35
C GLY A 309 -3.37 12.55 -16.33
N ASN A 310 -3.80 12.45 -17.58
CA ASN A 310 -3.17 11.59 -18.58
C ASN A 310 -2.06 12.30 -19.37
N PRO A 311 -1.11 11.54 -19.96
CA PRO A 311 -0.06 12.12 -20.78
C PRO A 311 -0.62 13.04 -21.88
N LYS A 312 -0.02 14.23 -22.01
CA LYS A 312 -0.37 15.31 -22.96
C LYS A 312 -1.57 16.20 -22.58
N GLU A 313 -2.23 15.95 -21.45
CA GLU A 313 -3.33 16.83 -21.00
C GLU A 313 -2.81 18.10 -20.34
N ASN A 314 -1.81 17.97 -19.48
CA ASN A 314 -1.28 19.09 -18.70
C ASN A 314 0.21 18.93 -18.35
N GLN A 315 0.77 19.98 -17.73
CA GLN A 315 2.18 20.03 -17.37
C GLN A 315 2.57 19.04 -16.26
N ILE A 316 1.67 18.74 -15.32
CA ILE A 316 1.90 17.77 -14.24
C ILE A 316 2.00 16.36 -14.84
N ALA A 317 1.04 15.96 -15.68
CA ALA A 317 1.08 14.67 -16.36
C ALA A 317 2.35 14.49 -17.22
N GLY A 318 2.81 15.57 -17.88
CA GLY A 318 4.09 15.57 -18.57
C GLY A 318 5.29 15.39 -17.64
N ALA A 319 5.30 16.10 -16.51
CA ALA A 319 6.40 16.05 -15.53
C ALA A 319 6.54 14.67 -14.87
N VAL A 320 5.43 14.04 -14.47
CA VAL A 320 5.40 12.67 -13.90
C VAL A 320 6.07 11.67 -14.84
N TYR A 321 5.82 11.78 -16.15
CA TYR A 321 6.36 10.87 -17.15
C TYR A 321 7.88 10.94 -17.25
N ASP A 322 8.47 12.11 -17.01
CA ASP A 322 9.92 12.31 -17.03
C ASP A 322 10.57 11.86 -15.72
N ARG A 323 10.11 12.40 -14.57
CA ARG A 323 10.58 12.04 -13.22
C ARG A 323 9.58 12.50 -12.17
N ILE A 324 9.29 11.67 -11.18
CA ILE A 324 8.20 11.89 -10.20
C ILE A 324 8.29 13.23 -9.46
N ASP A 325 9.49 13.66 -9.06
CA ASP A 325 9.76 14.88 -8.31
C ASP A 325 9.62 16.17 -9.14
N ASN A 326 9.61 16.08 -10.47
CA ASN A 326 9.39 17.25 -11.33
C ASN A 326 7.97 17.86 -11.16
N VAL A 327 7.03 17.11 -10.59
CA VAL A 327 5.66 17.56 -10.32
C VAL A 327 5.62 18.61 -9.21
N TRP A 328 6.37 18.36 -8.14
CA TRP A 328 6.20 19.08 -6.89
C TRP A 328 6.55 20.58 -6.97
N PRO A 329 7.62 21.01 -7.67
CA PRO A 329 7.85 22.44 -7.91
C PRO A 329 6.74 23.11 -8.72
N ILE A 330 6.06 22.38 -9.62
CA ILE A 330 4.93 22.91 -10.41
C ILE A 330 3.74 23.17 -9.47
N VAL A 331 3.43 22.21 -8.60
CA VAL A 331 2.34 22.32 -7.63
C VAL A 331 2.64 23.44 -6.62
N ALA A 332 3.82 23.45 -6.00
CA ALA A 332 4.23 24.48 -5.06
C ALA A 332 4.15 25.88 -5.67
N LYS A 333 4.61 26.04 -6.92
CA LYS A 333 4.48 27.30 -7.64
C LYS A 333 3.03 27.74 -7.82
N ARG A 334 2.09 26.84 -8.06
CA ARG A 334 0.66 27.20 -8.24
C ARG A 334 0.07 27.75 -6.94
N VAL A 335 0.39 27.14 -5.81
CA VAL A 335 -0.10 27.58 -4.50
C VAL A 335 0.52 28.92 -4.12
N ARG A 336 1.85 29.04 -4.19
CA ARG A 336 2.56 30.24 -3.69
C ARG A 336 2.36 31.53 -4.48
N VAL A 337 1.81 31.45 -5.69
CA VAL A 337 1.47 32.66 -6.48
C VAL A 337 0.07 33.20 -6.19
N ILE A 338 -0.71 32.50 -5.36
CA ILE A 338 -2.01 32.98 -4.87
C ILE A 338 -1.72 33.80 -3.60
N PRO A 339 -1.98 35.13 -3.59
CA PRO A 339 -1.60 35.99 -2.47
C PRO A 339 -2.13 35.53 -1.12
N GLU A 340 -3.39 35.08 -1.06
CA GLU A 340 -4.01 34.60 0.18
C GLU A 340 -3.29 33.37 0.75
N TYR A 341 -2.93 32.37 -0.09
CA TYR A 341 -2.11 31.25 0.39
C TYR A 341 -0.73 31.73 0.84
N ALA A 342 -0.06 32.58 0.06
CA ALA A 342 1.26 33.07 0.39
C ALA A 342 1.30 33.75 1.77
N ASP A 343 0.34 34.64 2.05
CA ASP A 343 0.23 35.33 3.33
C ASP A 343 -0.04 34.35 4.49
N MET A 344 -0.87 33.32 4.27
CA MET A 344 -1.12 32.28 5.27
C MET A 344 0.13 31.46 5.58
N PHE A 345 0.89 31.03 4.56
CA PHE A 345 2.12 30.26 4.76
C PHE A 345 3.18 31.06 5.50
N VAL A 346 3.39 32.34 5.14
CA VAL A 346 4.32 33.25 5.85
C VAL A 346 3.94 33.42 7.32
N ALA A 347 2.63 33.37 7.64
CA ALA A 347 2.16 33.48 9.02
C ALA A 347 2.29 32.17 9.83
N ALA A 348 2.24 31.01 9.17
CA ALA A 348 2.09 29.70 9.82
C ALA A 348 3.38 28.85 9.89
N PHE A 349 4.40 29.18 9.10
CA PHE A 349 5.66 28.45 9.02
C PHE A 349 6.83 29.37 9.36
N ASP A 350 7.58 29.01 10.41
CA ASP A 350 8.67 29.82 10.95
C ASP A 350 9.85 30.01 9.96
N ASP A 351 9.96 29.15 8.96
CA ASP A 351 10.99 29.14 7.92
C ASP A 351 10.54 29.75 6.58
N VAL A 352 9.34 30.34 6.52
CA VAL A 352 8.80 31.00 5.32
C VAL A 352 8.72 32.52 5.54
N ASP A 353 9.71 33.25 5.03
CA ASP A 353 9.73 34.73 5.12
C ASP A 353 8.95 35.40 3.97
N GLN A 354 8.85 34.72 2.83
CA GLN A 354 8.18 35.21 1.63
C GLN A 354 7.61 34.07 0.78
N ALA A 355 6.71 34.41 -0.15
CA ALA A 355 6.06 33.45 -1.03
C ALA A 355 7.01 32.51 -1.80
N LEU A 356 8.23 32.94 -2.10
CA LEU A 356 9.19 32.12 -2.84
C LEU A 356 9.81 30.98 -2.02
N ASP A 357 9.74 31.06 -0.69
CA ASP A 357 10.28 30.04 0.21
C ASP A 357 9.32 28.84 0.34
N ILE A 358 8.05 29.04 -0.02
CA ILE A 358 7.03 27.99 -0.05
C ILE A 358 7.40 26.94 -1.11
N ASP A 359 7.59 25.72 -0.65
CA ASP A 359 7.81 24.52 -1.46
C ASP A 359 6.71 23.46 -1.23
N ILE A 360 6.95 22.23 -1.67
CA ILE A 360 5.97 21.15 -1.55
C ILE A 360 5.88 20.55 -0.14
N THR A 361 6.93 20.65 0.67
CA THR A 361 6.97 20.01 2.00
C THR A 361 6.07 20.80 2.94
N HIS A 362 6.08 22.14 2.85
CA HIS A 362 5.13 23.01 3.54
C HIS A 362 3.67 22.65 3.22
N ILE A 363 3.36 22.42 1.93
CA ILE A 363 2.02 22.02 1.46
C ILE A 363 1.63 20.65 2.04
N ALA A 364 2.55 19.69 1.99
CA ALA A 364 2.34 18.34 2.49
C ALA A 364 2.17 18.29 4.02
N ASN A 365 2.96 19.07 4.76
CA ASN A 365 2.87 19.18 6.21
C ASN A 365 1.56 19.87 6.63
N ALA A 366 1.13 20.90 5.90
CA ALA A 366 -0.19 21.52 6.11
C ALA A 366 -1.34 20.52 5.89
N LEU A 367 -1.31 19.74 4.81
CA LEU A 367 -2.29 18.68 4.55
C LEU A 367 -2.30 17.64 5.68
N ALA A 368 -1.14 17.15 6.09
CA ALA A 368 -1.03 16.18 7.17
C ALA A 368 -1.52 16.74 8.52
N ALA A 369 -1.28 18.02 8.80
CA ALA A 369 -1.79 18.72 9.98
C ALA A 369 -3.33 18.74 9.97
N PHE A 370 -3.93 19.08 8.82
CA PHE A 370 -5.39 19.02 8.64
C PHE A 370 -5.93 17.60 8.81
N GLU A 371 -5.37 16.61 8.11
CA GLU A 371 -5.87 15.23 8.18
C GLU A 371 -5.74 14.66 9.60
N THR A 372 -4.64 14.95 10.29
CA THR A 372 -4.45 14.58 11.69
C THR A 372 -5.49 15.27 12.58
N GLN A 373 -5.68 16.57 12.42
CA GLN A 373 -6.67 17.30 13.20
C GLN A 373 -8.08 16.78 12.91
N GLU A 374 -8.51 16.72 11.66
CA GLU A 374 -9.88 16.48 11.24
C GLU A 374 -10.34 15.05 11.46
N PHE A 375 -9.47 14.06 11.22
CA PHE A 375 -9.85 12.65 11.23
C PHE A 375 -9.34 11.86 12.45
N THR A 376 -8.88 12.54 13.50
CA THR A 376 -8.61 11.90 14.79
C THR A 376 -9.93 11.53 15.50
N SER A 377 -10.05 10.28 15.95
CA SER A 377 -11.24 9.69 16.56
C SER A 377 -10.87 8.66 17.64
N PHE A 378 -11.22 8.98 18.89
CA PHE A 378 -11.01 8.15 20.08
C PHE A 378 -12.13 8.33 21.13
N ASP A 379 -13.34 8.62 20.66
CA ASP A 379 -14.53 8.94 21.46
C ASP A 379 -15.70 7.98 21.19
N SER A 380 -15.40 6.76 20.73
CA SER A 380 -16.39 5.71 20.47
C SER A 380 -16.91 5.06 21.76
N PRO A 381 -18.05 4.34 21.73
CA PRO A 381 -18.48 3.49 22.84
C PRO A 381 -17.41 2.50 23.31
N PHE A 382 -16.61 1.96 22.39
CA PHE A 382 -15.48 1.10 22.74
C PHE A 382 -14.37 1.87 23.49
N ASP A 383 -14.09 3.12 23.13
CA ASP A 383 -13.13 3.94 23.87
C ASP A 383 -13.60 4.27 25.29
N ALA A 384 -14.89 4.58 25.46
CA ALA A 384 -15.48 4.77 26.79
C ALA A 384 -15.37 3.49 27.64
N TYR A 385 -15.61 2.33 27.03
CA TYR A 385 -15.43 1.03 27.67
C TYR A 385 -13.98 0.76 28.09
N LEU A 386 -13.00 1.03 27.21
CA LEU A 386 -11.58 0.91 27.54
C LEU A 386 -11.14 1.88 28.65
N ASN A 387 -11.81 3.02 28.78
CA ASN A 387 -11.62 3.99 29.87
C ASN A 387 -12.37 3.65 31.16
N GLY A 388 -13.04 2.49 31.22
CA GLY A 388 -13.64 1.94 32.44
C GLY A 388 -15.16 2.08 32.54
N ASP A 389 -15.83 2.69 31.56
CA ASP A 389 -17.29 2.70 31.50
C ASP A 389 -17.83 1.38 30.92
N GLN A 390 -18.05 0.40 31.80
CA GLN A 390 -18.60 -0.89 31.41
C GLN A 390 -20.02 -0.80 30.81
N SER A 391 -20.73 0.30 31.03
CA SER A 391 -22.08 0.49 30.48
C SER A 391 -22.09 1.08 29.07
N ALA A 392 -20.93 1.52 28.57
CA ALA A 392 -20.80 2.10 27.24
C ALA A 392 -21.12 1.11 26.11
N LEU A 393 -20.88 -0.19 26.34
CA LEU A 393 -21.27 -1.25 25.41
C LEU A 393 -22.55 -1.92 25.89
N ASN A 394 -23.53 -2.05 25.00
CA ASN A 394 -24.72 -2.86 25.25
C ASN A 394 -24.39 -4.37 25.20
N ALA A 395 -25.34 -5.22 25.60
CA ALA A 395 -25.13 -6.67 25.69
C ALA A 395 -24.69 -7.31 24.35
N ASP A 396 -25.19 -6.82 23.23
CA ASP A 396 -24.84 -7.35 21.91
C ASP A 396 -23.43 -6.97 21.50
N GLN A 397 -23.03 -5.74 21.79
CA GLN A 397 -21.68 -5.23 21.55
C GLN A 397 -20.65 -5.92 22.46
N GLN A 398 -20.99 -6.20 23.72
CA GLN A 398 -20.14 -6.96 24.63
C GLN A 398 -19.95 -8.40 24.13
N ALA A 399 -21.02 -9.08 23.71
CA ALA A 399 -20.92 -10.42 23.12
C ALA A 399 -20.08 -10.40 21.82
N GLY A 400 -20.21 -9.35 21.00
CA GLY A 400 -19.39 -9.14 19.82
C GLY A 400 -17.91 -8.92 20.13
N LEU A 401 -17.60 -8.16 21.18
CA LEU A 401 -16.25 -7.94 21.69
C LEU A 401 -15.62 -9.28 22.13
N GLU A 402 -16.36 -10.10 22.87
CA GLU A 402 -15.90 -11.43 23.30
C GLU A 402 -15.62 -12.36 22.12
N LEU A 403 -16.44 -12.30 21.07
CA LEU A 403 -16.20 -13.04 19.83
C LEU A 403 -14.92 -12.53 19.15
N PHE A 404 -14.78 -11.22 18.98
CA PHE A 404 -13.65 -10.58 18.30
C PHE A 404 -12.29 -10.89 18.94
N TYR A 405 -12.23 -10.88 20.27
CA TYR A 405 -11.01 -11.19 21.04
C TYR A 405 -10.88 -12.67 21.42
N GLY A 406 -11.89 -13.48 21.11
CA GLY A 406 -11.97 -14.89 21.45
C GLY A 406 -12.21 -15.76 20.22
N LYS A 407 -13.39 -16.38 20.13
CA LYS A 407 -13.71 -17.44 19.16
C LYS A 407 -13.49 -17.03 17.69
N ALA A 408 -13.80 -15.78 17.33
CA ALA A 408 -13.66 -15.29 15.96
C ALA A 408 -12.21 -14.89 15.63
N ASP A 409 -11.35 -14.76 16.65
CA ASP A 409 -9.91 -14.45 16.58
C ASP A 409 -9.55 -13.28 15.64
N CYS A 410 -10.46 -12.33 15.45
CA CYS A 410 -10.24 -11.16 14.59
C CYS A 410 -9.07 -10.31 15.09
N SER A 411 -8.93 -10.25 16.42
CA SER A 411 -7.85 -9.55 17.13
C SER A 411 -6.45 -10.13 16.90
N SER A 412 -6.29 -11.31 16.28
CA SER A 412 -4.97 -11.84 15.91
C SER A 412 -4.22 -10.93 14.92
N CYS A 413 -4.97 -10.28 14.02
CA CYS A 413 -4.46 -9.29 13.06
C CYS A 413 -4.97 -7.88 13.40
N HIS A 414 -6.25 -7.73 13.79
CA HIS A 414 -6.83 -6.45 14.16
C HIS A 414 -6.59 -6.12 15.64
N SER A 415 -5.32 -5.92 16.00
CA SER A 415 -4.84 -5.71 17.38
C SER A 415 -4.36 -4.27 17.62
N GLY A 416 -3.99 -3.96 18.87
CA GLY A 416 -3.43 -2.64 19.22
C GLY A 416 -4.48 -1.54 19.31
N GLN A 417 -4.02 -0.31 19.53
CA GLN A 417 -4.92 0.82 19.81
C GLN A 417 -5.78 1.19 18.60
N LEU A 418 -5.28 0.98 17.38
CA LEU A 418 -5.98 1.22 16.11
C LEU A 418 -6.72 -0.02 15.56
N LEU A 419 -6.66 -1.17 16.23
CA LEU A 419 -7.22 -2.44 15.74
C LEU A 419 -6.62 -2.84 14.37
N SER A 420 -5.31 -2.70 14.26
CA SER A 420 -4.49 -3.12 13.13
C SER A 420 -3.07 -3.43 13.61
N ASP A 421 -2.56 -4.60 13.24
CA ASP A 421 -1.15 -4.96 13.38
C ASP A 421 -0.25 -4.32 12.31
N GLN A 422 -0.85 -3.63 11.34
CA GLN A 422 -0.21 -3.02 10.17
C GLN A 422 0.59 -4.00 9.29
N LYS A 423 0.43 -5.32 9.49
CA LYS A 423 1.08 -6.36 8.69
C LYS A 423 0.28 -6.65 7.42
N PHE A 424 0.82 -7.54 6.59
CA PHE A 424 0.27 -7.88 5.28
C PHE A 424 -0.23 -9.31 5.27
N HIS A 425 -1.50 -9.49 4.88
CA HIS A 425 -2.16 -10.80 4.86
C HIS A 425 -2.94 -11.00 3.55
N ALA A 426 -2.95 -12.25 3.07
CA ALA A 426 -3.76 -12.66 1.93
C ALA A 426 -5.15 -13.09 2.39
N LEU A 427 -6.18 -12.33 2.03
CA LEU A 427 -7.57 -12.65 2.37
C LEU A 427 -8.32 -13.39 1.26
N MET A 428 -7.69 -13.61 0.10
CA MET A 428 -8.35 -14.25 -1.04
C MET A 428 -9.60 -13.47 -1.53
N LEU A 429 -9.53 -12.13 -1.51
CA LEU A 429 -10.59 -11.27 -2.04
C LEU A 429 -10.71 -11.40 -3.57
N PRO A 430 -11.93 -11.38 -4.13
CA PRO A 430 -12.13 -11.42 -5.58
C PRO A 430 -11.47 -10.21 -6.25
N HIS A 431 -10.63 -10.47 -7.24
CA HIS A 431 -9.88 -9.44 -7.94
C HIS A 431 -10.63 -8.98 -9.19
N PHE A 432 -10.99 -7.70 -9.19
CA PHE A 432 -11.56 -6.94 -10.30
C PHE A 432 -10.92 -5.55 -10.32
N GLY A 433 -11.12 -4.81 -11.41
CA GLY A 433 -10.43 -3.57 -11.73
C GLY A 433 -9.05 -3.78 -12.33
N PRO A 434 -8.30 -2.69 -12.55
CA PRO A 434 -6.96 -2.78 -13.10
C PRO A 434 -5.92 -3.24 -12.07
N GLY A 435 -6.18 -3.01 -10.77
CA GLY A 435 -5.21 -3.30 -9.71
C GLY A 435 -3.87 -2.57 -9.89
N LYS A 436 -2.95 -2.75 -8.95
CA LYS A 436 -1.56 -2.31 -9.13
C LYS A 436 -0.69 -3.41 -9.71
N THR A 437 -0.68 -3.44 -11.04
CA THR A 437 0.15 -4.36 -11.84
C THR A 437 1.63 -3.96 -11.73
N ARG A 438 2.51 -4.94 -11.53
CA ARG A 438 3.96 -4.69 -11.52
C ARG A 438 4.42 -4.21 -12.89
N GLN A 439 5.47 -3.40 -12.88
CA GLN A 439 6.14 -3.02 -14.11
C GLN A 439 6.56 -4.28 -14.88
N TRP A 440 6.26 -4.32 -16.18
CA TRP A 440 6.54 -5.43 -17.08
C TRP A 440 5.77 -6.74 -16.84
N ASP A 441 4.79 -6.76 -15.93
CA ASP A 441 3.89 -7.90 -15.82
C ASP A 441 2.96 -7.92 -17.06
N PRO A 442 2.96 -9.00 -17.87
CA PRO A 442 2.13 -9.06 -19.07
C PRO A 442 0.63 -9.24 -18.76
N ILE A 443 0.29 -9.46 -17.48
CA ILE A 443 -1.08 -9.70 -17.03
C ILE A 443 -1.48 -8.55 -16.11
N VAL A 444 -2.62 -7.93 -16.39
CA VAL A 444 -3.22 -6.93 -15.50
C VAL A 444 -3.65 -7.63 -14.22
N ARG A 445 -3.00 -7.28 -13.10
CA ARG A 445 -3.39 -7.77 -11.78
C ARG A 445 -2.91 -6.95 -10.60
N ASP A 446 -3.69 -6.95 -9.53
CA ASP A 446 -3.21 -6.48 -8.25
C ASP A 446 -2.39 -7.56 -7.53
N VAL A 447 -1.09 -7.31 -7.40
CA VAL A 447 -0.19 -8.25 -6.72
C VAL A 447 -0.02 -7.94 -5.21
N GLY A 448 -0.68 -6.90 -4.70
CA GLY A 448 -0.55 -6.46 -3.32
C GLY A 448 0.88 -6.07 -2.94
N ARG A 449 1.32 -6.48 -1.74
CA ARG A 449 2.62 -6.19 -1.15
C ARG A 449 3.80 -6.62 -2.02
N MET A 450 3.67 -7.67 -2.83
CA MET A 450 4.72 -8.07 -3.78
C MET A 450 5.13 -6.93 -4.72
N GLY A 451 4.23 -5.99 -5.02
CA GLY A 451 4.56 -4.82 -5.83
C GLY A 451 5.61 -3.89 -5.18
N ALA A 452 5.70 -3.88 -3.86
CA ALA A 452 6.68 -3.10 -3.11
C ALA A 452 7.88 -3.92 -2.64
N SER A 453 7.69 -5.20 -2.29
CA SER A 453 8.77 -6.03 -1.72
C SER A 453 9.52 -6.89 -2.73
N ASP A 454 9.00 -7.05 -3.94
CA ASP A 454 9.48 -8.00 -4.97
C ASP A 454 9.53 -9.48 -4.53
N ARG A 455 8.97 -9.83 -3.37
CA ARG A 455 8.95 -11.20 -2.84
C ARG A 455 7.69 -11.94 -3.27
N LEU A 456 7.86 -13.12 -3.87
CA LEU A 456 6.73 -13.97 -4.29
C LEU A 456 5.82 -14.40 -3.13
N ASP A 457 6.38 -14.51 -1.92
CA ASP A 457 5.62 -14.85 -0.71
C ASP A 457 4.70 -13.72 -0.23
N ASP A 458 4.91 -12.50 -0.71
CA ASP A 458 4.08 -11.33 -0.40
C ASP A 458 2.98 -11.10 -1.46
N ALA A 459 2.83 -12.01 -2.42
CA ALA A 459 1.82 -11.90 -3.47
C ALA A 459 0.40 -11.94 -2.88
N TYR A 460 -0.43 -10.99 -3.32
CA TYR A 460 -1.83 -10.81 -2.91
C TYR A 460 -2.04 -10.51 -1.42
N LYS A 461 -0.97 -10.12 -0.72
CA LYS A 461 -1.06 -9.64 0.67
C LYS A 461 -1.33 -8.15 0.70
N PHE A 462 -2.24 -7.73 1.58
CA PHE A 462 -2.58 -6.32 1.79
C PHE A 462 -2.50 -5.98 3.26
N ARG A 463 -2.21 -4.70 3.54
CA ARG A 463 -2.09 -4.19 4.89
C ARG A 463 -3.40 -4.38 5.65
N THR A 464 -3.33 -4.87 6.89
CA THR A 464 -4.47 -4.86 7.82
C THR A 464 -4.95 -3.41 8.02
N PRO A 465 -6.18 -3.03 7.60
CA PRO A 465 -6.69 -1.68 7.85
C PRO A 465 -7.06 -1.51 9.33
N ALA A 466 -7.00 -0.26 9.82
CA ALA A 466 -7.56 0.09 11.12
C ALA A 466 -9.09 -0.04 11.09
N LEU A 467 -9.71 -0.49 12.20
CA LEU A 467 -11.16 -0.73 12.26
C LEU A 467 -11.95 0.39 12.95
N ARG A 468 -11.29 1.42 13.47
CA ARG A 468 -11.98 2.58 14.03
C ARG A 468 -12.80 3.27 12.95
N ASN A 469 -14.07 3.55 13.25
CA ASN A 469 -15.07 4.07 12.30
C ASN A 469 -15.39 3.17 11.09
N VAL A 470 -15.05 1.87 11.11
CA VAL A 470 -15.23 0.97 9.95
C VAL A 470 -16.68 0.94 9.44
N ALA A 471 -17.68 1.11 10.31
CA ALA A 471 -19.08 1.13 9.90
C ALA A 471 -19.46 2.30 8.98
N LEU A 472 -18.60 3.31 8.82
CA LEU A 472 -18.82 4.47 7.96
C LEU A 472 -18.12 4.36 6.60
N THR A 473 -17.27 3.34 6.39
CA THR A 473 -16.25 3.35 5.33
C THR A 473 -16.49 2.30 4.25
N ALA A 474 -17.75 1.91 4.04
CA ALA A 474 -18.10 1.03 2.93
C ALA A 474 -17.76 1.68 1.58
N PRO A 475 -17.41 0.90 0.54
CA PRO A 475 -17.29 -0.57 0.51
C PRO A 475 -15.93 -1.08 1.03
N TYR A 476 -15.86 -2.38 1.33
CA TYR A 476 -14.78 -3.01 2.08
C TYR A 476 -13.85 -3.88 1.23
N GLY A 477 -12.58 -3.93 1.66
CA GLY A 477 -11.48 -4.61 0.97
C GLY A 477 -10.63 -3.65 0.14
N HIS A 478 -9.42 -4.07 -0.26
CA HIS A 478 -8.49 -3.19 -0.99
C HIS A 478 -9.03 -2.66 -2.33
N ASN A 479 -10.03 -3.33 -2.90
CA ASN A 479 -10.76 -2.95 -4.11
C ASN A 479 -12.26 -2.75 -3.86
N GLY A 480 -12.70 -2.67 -2.59
CA GLY A 480 -14.10 -2.50 -2.22
C GLY A 480 -15.00 -3.64 -2.70
N ALA A 481 -14.57 -4.89 -2.57
CA ALA A 481 -15.29 -6.08 -3.02
C ALA A 481 -16.68 -6.29 -2.38
N TYR A 482 -16.94 -5.68 -1.23
CA TYR A 482 -18.21 -5.84 -0.50
C TYR A 482 -18.79 -4.49 -0.11
N ALA A 483 -20.02 -4.22 -0.52
CA ALA A 483 -20.74 -3.00 -0.15
C ALA A 483 -21.24 -2.98 1.31
N ASP A 484 -21.25 -4.14 1.97
CA ASP A 484 -21.86 -4.36 3.27
C ASP A 484 -20.86 -4.91 4.30
N LEU A 485 -20.99 -4.46 5.55
CA LEU A 485 -20.03 -4.79 6.62
C LEU A 485 -20.16 -6.25 7.04
N GLU A 486 -21.38 -6.78 7.10
CA GLU A 486 -21.60 -8.19 7.41
C GLU A 486 -21.04 -9.09 6.30
N ALA A 487 -21.18 -8.69 5.04
CA ALA A 487 -20.66 -9.45 3.91
C ALA A 487 -19.13 -9.61 3.95
N ILE A 488 -18.39 -8.53 4.28
CA ILE A 488 -16.93 -8.64 4.46
C ILE A 488 -16.57 -9.47 5.71
N VAL A 489 -17.33 -9.38 6.80
CA VAL A 489 -17.13 -10.25 7.98
C VAL A 489 -17.33 -11.72 7.60
N ARG A 490 -18.37 -12.05 6.84
CA ARG A 490 -18.62 -13.42 6.35
C ARG A 490 -17.51 -13.90 5.42
N HIS A 491 -16.92 -13.03 4.61
CA HIS A 491 -15.73 -13.35 3.82
C HIS A 491 -14.54 -13.74 4.71
N HIS A 492 -14.30 -13.04 5.82
CA HIS A 492 -13.23 -13.40 6.76
C HIS A 492 -13.47 -14.76 7.43
N LEU A 493 -14.74 -15.10 7.70
CA LEU A 493 -15.09 -16.37 8.36
C LEU A 493 -14.94 -17.58 7.42
N ASN A 494 -15.25 -17.42 6.13
CA ASN A 494 -15.07 -18.49 5.15
C ASN A 494 -14.67 -17.91 3.78
N PRO A 495 -13.38 -17.58 3.60
CA PRO A 495 -12.93 -16.86 2.42
C PRO A 495 -13.07 -17.70 1.15
N ARG A 496 -12.96 -19.02 1.24
CA ARG A 496 -13.09 -19.92 0.08
C ARG A 496 -14.51 -19.90 -0.47
N ALA A 497 -15.49 -20.16 0.39
CA ALA A 497 -16.89 -20.17 0.01
C ALA A 497 -17.34 -18.79 -0.48
N ALA A 498 -16.94 -17.72 0.22
CA ALA A 498 -17.26 -16.35 -0.16
C ALA A 498 -16.66 -15.96 -1.52
N PHE A 499 -15.39 -16.29 -1.79
CA PHE A 499 -14.75 -16.06 -3.09
C PHE A 499 -15.43 -16.81 -4.24
N GLU A 500 -15.90 -18.03 -4.00
CA GLU A 500 -16.59 -18.85 -5.01
C GLU A 500 -18.00 -18.33 -5.30
N ALA A 501 -18.70 -17.85 -4.28
CA ALA A 501 -20.04 -17.28 -4.40
C ALA A 501 -20.07 -15.84 -4.93
N TRP A 502 -18.96 -15.12 -4.86
CA TRP A 502 -18.90 -13.71 -5.25
C TRP A 502 -19.20 -13.51 -6.74
N ASN A 503 -19.88 -12.41 -7.06
CA ASN A 503 -20.18 -11.96 -8.42
C ASN A 503 -20.10 -10.42 -8.51
N ALA A 504 -20.12 -9.91 -9.75
CA ALA A 504 -19.92 -8.49 -10.05
C ALA A 504 -20.94 -7.54 -9.39
N ASP A 505 -22.13 -8.01 -9.04
CA ASP A 505 -23.19 -7.18 -8.45
C ASP A 505 -22.86 -6.71 -7.02
N HIS A 506 -21.85 -7.29 -6.39
CA HIS A 506 -21.35 -6.86 -5.09
C HIS A 506 -20.47 -5.60 -5.16
N ALA A 507 -19.93 -5.30 -6.35
CA ALA A 507 -19.06 -4.15 -6.55
C ALA A 507 -19.89 -2.87 -6.80
N VAL A 508 -19.56 -1.80 -6.09
CA VAL A 508 -20.13 -0.46 -6.25
C VAL A 508 -19.26 0.32 -7.24
N LEU A 509 -19.49 0.10 -8.53
CA LEU A 509 -18.76 0.78 -9.60
C LEU A 509 -19.64 1.84 -10.28
N PRO A 510 -19.16 3.09 -10.47
CA PRO A 510 -19.84 4.03 -11.35
C PRO A 510 -19.91 3.47 -12.77
N GLU A 511 -20.99 3.77 -13.50
CA GLU A 511 -21.15 3.30 -14.87
C GLU A 511 -20.15 3.96 -15.82
N VAL A 512 -19.26 3.14 -16.40
CA VAL A 512 -18.30 3.58 -17.41
C VAL A 512 -18.30 2.58 -18.57
N PRO A 513 -19.17 2.75 -19.58
CA PRO A 513 -19.44 1.72 -20.58
C PRO A 513 -18.20 1.22 -21.34
N TRP A 514 -17.21 2.08 -21.55
CA TRP A 514 -15.97 1.71 -22.24
C TRP A 514 -14.95 0.98 -21.35
N LEU A 515 -15.13 0.98 -20.03
CA LEU A 515 -14.29 0.25 -19.07
C LEU A 515 -14.95 -1.02 -18.52
N ALA A 516 -16.29 -1.11 -18.56
CA ALA A 516 -17.05 -2.21 -17.95
C ALA A 516 -16.56 -3.62 -18.34
N LYS A 517 -16.13 -3.80 -19.61
CA LYS A 517 -15.56 -5.09 -20.05
C LYS A 517 -14.21 -5.38 -19.40
N ALA A 518 -13.37 -4.36 -19.24
CA ALA A 518 -12.04 -4.49 -18.65
C ALA A 518 -12.10 -4.69 -17.13
N ASP A 519 -13.10 -4.09 -16.46
CA ASP A 519 -13.26 -4.12 -15.00
C ASP A 519 -13.28 -5.56 -14.43
N PHE A 520 -13.74 -6.56 -15.18
CA PHE A 520 -13.84 -7.94 -14.68
C PHE A 520 -12.96 -8.96 -15.41
N LEU A 521 -12.01 -8.51 -16.25
CA LEU A 521 -11.13 -9.44 -16.99
C LEU A 521 -10.30 -10.32 -16.05
N ALA A 522 -9.69 -9.73 -15.01
CA ALA A 522 -8.90 -10.50 -14.06
C ALA A 522 -9.76 -11.47 -13.23
N PHE A 523 -11.00 -11.06 -12.90
CA PHE A 523 -11.96 -11.93 -12.22
C PHE A 523 -12.35 -13.14 -13.09
N GLN A 524 -12.45 -12.96 -14.41
CA GLN A 524 -12.81 -14.01 -15.35
C GLN A 524 -11.63 -14.93 -15.74
N ASP A 525 -10.38 -14.51 -15.49
CA ASP A 525 -9.20 -15.32 -15.79
C ASP A 525 -9.04 -16.46 -14.79
N THR A 526 -9.32 -17.69 -15.24
CA THR A 526 -9.21 -18.91 -14.43
C THR A 526 -7.82 -19.12 -13.84
N ARG A 527 -6.74 -18.73 -14.55
CA ARG A 527 -5.37 -18.87 -14.04
C ARG A 527 -5.11 -17.86 -12.94
N GLU A 528 -5.59 -16.63 -13.11
CA GLU A 528 -5.42 -15.60 -12.08
C GLU A 528 -6.25 -15.92 -10.83
N ARG A 529 -7.50 -16.37 -11.00
CA ARG A 529 -8.30 -16.87 -9.88
C ARG A 529 -7.60 -18.01 -9.13
N ALA A 530 -6.98 -18.95 -9.85
CA ALA A 530 -6.25 -20.06 -9.23
C ALA A 530 -5.00 -19.59 -8.47
N ARG A 531 -4.28 -18.58 -8.98
CA ARG A 531 -3.13 -17.99 -8.26
C ARG A 531 -3.57 -17.30 -6.98
N LEU A 532 -4.61 -16.47 -7.07
CA LEU A 532 -5.16 -15.74 -5.94
C LEU A 532 -5.72 -16.71 -4.90
N SER A 533 -6.50 -17.72 -5.31
CA SER A 533 -7.07 -18.71 -4.40
C SER A 533 -6.06 -19.64 -3.74
N ALA A 534 -4.84 -19.72 -4.29
CA ALA A 534 -3.74 -20.46 -3.68
C ALA A 534 -3.05 -19.66 -2.55
N ARG A 535 -3.46 -18.40 -2.31
CA ARG A 535 -2.91 -17.54 -1.26
C ARG A 535 -4.03 -17.14 -0.30
N THR A 536 -3.97 -17.67 0.92
CA THR A 536 -4.80 -17.23 2.04
C THR A 536 -4.02 -17.40 3.34
N ASP A 537 -4.08 -16.41 4.21
CA ASP A 537 -3.40 -16.39 5.52
C ASP A 537 -4.42 -16.54 6.69
N ILE A 538 -5.70 -16.79 6.39
CA ILE A 538 -6.77 -16.99 7.38
C ILE A 538 -7.43 -18.36 7.20
N GLU A 539 -7.84 -18.98 8.31
CA GLU A 539 -8.54 -20.26 8.33
C GLU A 539 -10.06 -20.06 8.44
N THR A 540 -10.83 -21.07 8.05
CA THR A 540 -12.30 -21.04 8.19
C THR A 540 -12.70 -21.09 9.66
N ILE A 541 -13.57 -20.18 10.07
CA ILE A 541 -14.15 -20.11 11.42
C ILE A 541 -15.67 -20.20 11.31
N GLU A 542 -16.26 -21.15 12.04
CA GLU A 542 -17.70 -21.36 12.06
C GLU A 542 -18.37 -20.52 13.16
N LEU A 543 -19.11 -19.50 12.73
CA LEU A 543 -20.01 -18.71 13.58
C LEU A 543 -21.46 -18.86 13.09
N THR A 544 -22.39 -18.89 14.03
CA THR A 544 -23.82 -18.78 13.74
C THR A 544 -24.18 -17.37 13.26
N ASP A 545 -25.29 -17.22 12.54
CA ASP A 545 -25.76 -15.89 12.11
C ASP A 545 -25.95 -14.93 13.29
N HIS A 546 -26.42 -15.45 14.43
CA HIS A 546 -26.55 -14.66 15.65
C HIS A 546 -25.19 -14.15 16.16
N GLU A 547 -24.14 -15.00 16.18
CA GLU A 547 -22.78 -14.58 16.54
C GLU A 547 -22.23 -13.54 15.54
N VAL A 548 -22.47 -13.72 14.24
CA VAL A 548 -22.09 -12.72 13.21
C VAL A 548 -22.76 -11.38 13.48
N THR A 549 -24.07 -11.37 13.81
CA THR A 549 -24.79 -10.14 14.18
C THR A 549 -24.15 -9.45 15.39
N LYS A 550 -23.71 -10.20 16.41
CA LYS A 550 -23.03 -9.60 17.58
C LYS A 550 -21.66 -9.03 17.21
N LEU A 551 -20.90 -9.74 16.38
CA LEU A 551 -19.60 -9.26 15.89
C LEU A 551 -19.76 -7.94 15.11
N VAL A 552 -20.76 -7.86 14.21
CA VAL A 552 -21.11 -6.62 13.50
C VAL A 552 -21.56 -5.52 14.47
N ALA A 553 -22.36 -5.85 15.49
CA ALA A 553 -22.76 -4.88 16.51
C ALA A 553 -21.55 -4.28 17.24
N PHE A 554 -20.54 -5.10 17.56
CA PHE A 554 -19.28 -4.61 18.13
C PHE A 554 -18.51 -3.69 17.15
N LEU A 555 -18.44 -4.02 15.86
CA LEU A 555 -17.80 -3.14 14.87
C LEU A 555 -18.50 -1.77 14.76
N HIS A 556 -19.82 -1.70 14.95
CA HIS A 556 -20.53 -0.42 15.07
C HIS A 556 -20.18 0.36 16.36
N ALA A 557 -19.76 -0.32 17.42
CA ALA A 557 -19.30 0.31 18.66
C ALA A 557 -17.91 0.98 18.52
N LEU A 558 -17.23 0.77 17.39
CA LEU A 558 -15.95 1.41 17.05
C LEU A 558 -16.13 2.77 16.36
N THR A 559 -17.37 3.20 16.14
CA THR A 559 -17.68 4.49 15.52
C THR A 559 -17.67 5.60 16.57
N GLY A 560 -16.91 6.65 16.29
CA GLY A 560 -16.82 7.85 17.11
C GLY A 560 -18.15 8.62 17.17
N THR A 561 -18.22 9.59 18.07
CA THR A 561 -19.47 10.31 18.37
C THR A 561 -19.39 11.78 17.93
N GLU A 562 -18.60 12.60 18.62
CA GLU A 562 -18.34 13.98 18.20
C GLU A 562 -17.28 14.02 17.11
N SER A 563 -16.31 13.11 17.10
CA SER A 563 -15.22 13.09 16.11
C SER A 563 -15.70 12.95 14.67
N ILE A 564 -16.85 12.30 14.44
CA ILE A 564 -17.38 12.06 13.09
C ILE A 564 -18.10 13.29 12.50
N LYS A 565 -18.32 14.33 13.31
CA LYS A 565 -18.92 15.60 12.85
C LYS A 565 -17.92 16.54 12.19
N GLY A 566 -16.63 16.18 12.21
CA GLY A 566 -15.54 17.04 11.76
C GLY A 566 -15.19 18.13 12.78
N ARG A 567 -14.15 18.91 12.49
CA ARG A 567 -13.72 20.05 13.31
C ARG A 567 -13.72 21.31 12.47
N LEU A 568 -12.81 21.39 11.49
CA LEU A 568 -12.76 22.50 10.55
C LEU A 568 -13.82 22.32 9.45
N GLY A 569 -14.12 21.08 9.05
CA GLY A 569 -15.18 20.76 8.09
C GLY A 569 -14.90 21.21 6.66
N ILE A 570 -15.97 21.32 5.85
CA ILE A 570 -15.90 21.70 4.45
C ILE A 570 -15.89 23.24 4.33
N PRO A 571 -14.87 23.86 3.70
CA PRO A 571 -14.81 25.31 3.55
C PRO A 571 -15.87 25.82 2.56
N GLU A 572 -16.35 27.05 2.76
CA GLU A 572 -17.31 27.65 1.84
C GLU A 572 -16.73 27.91 0.45
N LYS A 573 -15.46 28.32 0.40
CA LYS A 573 -14.66 28.65 -0.79
C LYS A 573 -13.19 28.35 -0.52
N VAL A 574 -12.39 28.25 -1.58
CA VAL A 574 -10.93 28.11 -1.50
C VAL A 574 -10.23 29.32 -2.13
N PRO A 575 -9.00 29.67 -1.69
CA PRO A 575 -8.25 30.82 -2.20
C PRO A 575 -8.00 30.81 -3.72
N SER A 576 -7.92 29.63 -4.36
CA SER A 576 -7.79 29.54 -5.82
C SER A 576 -9.02 30.02 -6.60
N GLY A 577 -10.17 30.15 -5.92
CA GLY A 577 -11.47 30.43 -6.53
C GLY A 577 -12.08 29.26 -7.31
N LEU A 578 -11.46 28.07 -7.26
CA LEU A 578 -12.01 26.86 -7.85
C LEU A 578 -13.19 26.32 -7.03
N GLU A 579 -14.02 25.50 -7.66
CA GLU A 579 -15.18 24.89 -7.02
C GLU A 579 -14.73 23.92 -5.92
N VAL A 580 -15.30 24.10 -4.73
CA VAL A 580 -15.12 23.18 -3.60
C VAL A 580 -15.99 21.95 -3.86
N PRO A 581 -15.46 20.72 -3.80
CA PRO A 581 -16.27 19.52 -3.82
C PRO A 581 -17.19 19.51 -2.59
N LYS A 582 -18.52 19.56 -2.82
CA LYS A 582 -19.57 19.58 -1.80
C LYS A 582 -20.64 18.58 -2.13
#